data_AF-B7IZH7-F1
#
_entry.id   AF-B7IZH7-F1
#
_cell.length_a   1.000
_cell.length_b   1.000
_cell.length_c   1.000
_cell.angle_alpha   90.00
_cell.angle_beta   90.00
_cell.angle_gamma   90.00
#
_symmetry.space_group_name_H-M   'P 1'
#
loop_
_entity.id
_entity.type
_entity.pdbx_description
1 polymer ?
#
loop_
_entity_poly.entity_id
_entity_poly.type
_entity_poly.pdbx_seq_one_letter_code
_entity_poly.pdbx_strand_id
1 'polypeptide(L)'
;MDEELKVNDLIEWKQQFGDIYQLDILEQTYIFRALGREEYKEIILMDLDLGEFQEIICSQVVIYPYEYDYSTGVAGIAEILSDVILEVSGLHLNQAKELLDEYREEMLNYDYQVDCMIHEAFPEYPIETIAAWPVRKTMYYLSRAEWILQNLKGVILESVNETIAREMQRHNQPIDEEMLQQEIHKQEQVIFQQKNNQNDEKILFEDDMSSEEGVLAMLAQSGTKVTTPTTDFEELHPELGWFKHQDELKGEFD
;
A
#
# COMPACT_ATOMS: atom_id res chain seq x y z
N MET A 1 13.93 19.03 -37.56
CA MET A 1 14.29 20.32 -36.92
C MET A 1 14.57 19.88 -35.51
N ASP A 2 15.81 19.50 -35.24
CA ASP A 2 16.14 18.77 -34.02
C ASP A 2 16.33 19.82 -32.94
N GLU A 3 15.30 20.02 -32.12
CA GLU A 3 15.41 20.84 -30.93
C GLU A 3 16.40 20.15 -30.00
N GLU A 4 17.59 20.74 -29.84
CA GLU A 4 18.60 20.22 -28.92
C GLU A 4 18.02 20.17 -27.50
N LEU A 5 17.96 18.95 -26.96
CA LEU A 5 17.50 18.64 -25.62
C LEU A 5 18.37 19.38 -24.60
N LYS A 6 17.80 20.31 -23.83
CA LYS A 6 18.57 21.06 -22.83
C LYS A 6 18.51 20.34 -21.50
N VAL A 7 19.63 20.39 -20.77
CA VAL A 7 19.74 19.82 -19.42
C VAL A 7 18.70 20.41 -18.45
N ASN A 8 18.30 21.67 -18.65
CA ASN A 8 17.27 22.29 -17.82
C ASN A 8 15.89 21.64 -17.99
N ASP A 9 15.56 21.18 -19.20
CA ASP A 9 14.27 20.56 -19.50
C ASP A 9 14.14 19.22 -18.73
N LEU A 10 15.23 18.45 -18.67
CA LEU A 10 15.30 17.22 -17.87
C LEU A 10 15.05 17.45 -16.38
N ILE A 11 15.60 18.54 -15.82
CA ILE A 11 15.42 18.86 -14.40
C ILE A 11 13.97 19.26 -14.12
N GLU A 12 13.37 20.05 -15.00
CA GLU A 12 11.97 20.45 -14.88
C GLU A 12 11.03 19.23 -14.98
N TRP A 13 11.29 18.32 -15.91
CA TRP A 13 10.51 17.09 -16.03
C TRP A 13 10.68 16.15 -14.85
N LYS A 14 11.89 16.00 -14.32
CA LYS A 14 12.12 15.20 -13.11
C LYS A 14 11.40 15.79 -11.90
N GLN A 15 11.28 17.13 -11.82
CA GLN A 15 10.50 17.79 -10.77
C GLN A 15 8.99 17.63 -10.97
N GLN A 16 8.51 17.63 -12.20
CA GLN A 16 7.08 17.58 -12.52
C GLN A 16 6.51 16.16 -12.49
N PHE A 17 7.23 15.19 -13.02
CA PHE A 17 6.74 13.83 -13.25
C PHE A 17 7.40 12.78 -12.35
N GLY A 18 8.43 13.16 -11.57
CA GLY A 18 9.21 12.22 -10.78
C GLY A 18 10.20 11.48 -11.67
N ASP A 19 10.06 10.17 -11.79
CA ASP A 19 10.97 9.34 -12.57
C ASP A 19 10.70 9.48 -14.07
N ILE A 20 11.77 9.75 -14.82
CA ILE A 20 11.77 9.83 -16.27
C ILE A 20 12.77 8.83 -16.85
N TYR A 21 12.40 8.25 -17.99
CA TYR A 21 13.13 7.20 -18.66
C TYR A 21 13.53 7.67 -20.06
N GLN A 22 14.67 7.20 -20.53
CA GLN A 22 15.19 7.48 -21.86
C GLN A 22 15.31 6.17 -22.64
N LEU A 23 14.86 6.19 -23.90
CA LEU A 23 15.03 5.10 -24.84
C LEU A 23 15.44 5.65 -26.21
N ASP A 24 16.52 5.11 -26.78
CA ASP A 24 16.99 5.50 -28.10
C ASP A 24 16.55 4.45 -29.14
N ILE A 25 15.75 4.87 -30.13
CA ILE A 25 15.25 4.01 -31.21
C ILE A 25 15.64 4.63 -32.56
N LEU A 26 16.39 3.89 -33.38
CA LEU A 26 16.73 4.26 -34.76
C LEU A 26 17.25 5.72 -34.90
N GLU A 27 18.20 6.10 -34.04
CA GLU A 27 18.84 7.43 -33.98
C GLU A 27 17.95 8.57 -33.42
N GLN A 28 16.74 8.25 -32.96
CA GLN A 28 15.86 9.19 -32.26
C GLN A 28 15.81 8.85 -30.76
N THR A 29 16.05 9.85 -29.92
CA THR A 29 15.86 9.72 -28.46
C THR A 29 14.41 9.99 -28.09
N TYR A 30 13.86 9.13 -27.26
CA TYR A 30 12.55 9.26 -26.64
C TYR A 30 12.72 9.40 -25.14
N ILE A 31 11.99 10.35 -24.54
CA ILE A 31 11.91 10.52 -23.10
C ILE A 31 10.46 10.41 -22.68
N PHE A 32 10.21 9.59 -21.67
CA PHE A 32 8.87 9.27 -21.20
C PHE A 32 8.86 9.07 -19.69
N ARG A 33 7.67 9.14 -19.08
CA ARG A 33 7.46 8.84 -17.66
C ARG A 33 6.82 7.46 -17.49
N ALA A 34 6.63 6.98 -16.27
CA ALA A 34 5.76 5.83 -16.05
C ALA A 34 4.28 6.19 -16.29
N LEU A 35 3.51 5.24 -16.82
CA LEU A 35 2.07 5.33 -16.99
C LEU A 35 1.38 5.11 -15.64
N GLY A 36 0.48 6.02 -15.27
CA GLY A 36 -0.28 5.91 -14.04
C GLY A 36 -1.37 4.84 -14.10
N ARG A 37 -1.74 4.29 -12.95
CA ARG A 37 -2.83 3.28 -12.85
C ARG A 37 -4.18 3.80 -13.35
N GLU A 38 -4.49 5.07 -13.09
CA GLU A 38 -5.75 5.70 -13.54
C GLU A 38 -5.75 5.89 -15.05
N GLU A 39 -4.65 6.42 -15.61
CA GLU A 39 -4.46 6.58 -17.06
C GLU A 39 -4.58 5.25 -17.79
N TYR A 40 -3.89 4.21 -17.31
CA TYR A 40 -3.99 2.86 -17.88
C TYR A 40 -5.42 2.32 -17.88
N LYS A 41 -6.17 2.54 -16.79
CA LYS A 41 -7.57 2.12 -16.68
C LYS A 41 -8.44 2.87 -17.69
N GLU A 42 -8.22 4.16 -17.87
CA GLU A 42 -8.95 4.96 -18.87
C GLU A 42 -8.71 4.43 -20.28
N ILE A 43 -7.46 4.12 -20.65
CA ILE A 43 -7.11 3.57 -21.97
C ILE A 43 -7.81 2.22 -22.20
N ILE A 44 -7.76 1.30 -21.22
CA ILE A 44 -8.42 -0.02 -21.35
C ILE A 44 -9.93 0.13 -21.57
N LEU A 45 -10.56 1.10 -20.91
CA LEU A 45 -12.00 1.32 -21.02
C LEU A 45 -12.43 1.84 -22.41
N MET A 46 -11.49 2.28 -23.24
CA MET A 46 -11.77 2.75 -24.60
C MET A 46 -12.01 1.62 -25.61
N ASP A 47 -11.72 0.35 -25.25
CA ASP A 47 -11.90 -0.84 -26.11
C ASP A 47 -11.28 -0.68 -27.52
N LEU A 48 -10.01 -0.26 -27.53
CA LEU A 48 -9.23 0.05 -28.73
C LEU A 48 -8.63 -1.22 -29.34
N ASP A 49 -8.28 -1.17 -30.62
CA ASP A 49 -7.44 -2.22 -31.20
C ASP A 49 -6.00 -2.15 -30.65
N LEU A 50 -5.20 -3.20 -30.87
CA LEU A 50 -3.86 -3.27 -30.32
C LEU A 50 -2.96 -2.12 -30.82
N GLY A 51 -3.11 -1.68 -32.07
CA GLY A 51 -2.28 -0.61 -32.63
C GLY A 51 -2.63 0.74 -31.99
N GLU A 52 -3.92 1.07 -32.01
CA GLU A 52 -4.47 2.29 -31.39
C GLU A 52 -4.15 2.35 -29.89
N PHE A 53 -4.21 1.22 -29.20
CA PHE A 53 -3.82 1.11 -27.79
C PHE A 53 -2.35 1.49 -27.56
N GLN A 54 -1.43 0.96 -28.36
CA GLN A 54 0.00 1.26 -28.26
C GLN A 54 0.30 2.73 -28.60
N GLU A 55 -0.35 3.27 -29.64
CA GLU A 55 -0.23 4.67 -30.04
C GLU A 55 -0.74 5.62 -28.94
N ILE A 56 -1.87 5.31 -28.32
CA ILE A 56 -2.44 6.12 -27.24
C ILE A 56 -1.55 6.14 -26.00
N ILE A 57 -0.99 4.98 -25.60
CA ILE A 57 -0.01 4.92 -24.50
C ILE A 57 1.15 5.86 -24.76
N CYS A 58 1.75 5.79 -25.95
CA CYS A 58 2.88 6.63 -26.31
C CYS A 58 2.48 8.12 -26.28
N SER A 59 1.31 8.46 -26.84
CA SER A 59 0.83 9.84 -26.90
C SER A 59 0.60 10.50 -25.53
N GLN A 60 0.25 9.73 -24.50
CA GLN A 60 -0.02 10.25 -23.16
C GLN A 60 1.23 10.43 -22.29
N VAL A 61 2.25 9.62 -22.56
CA VAL A 61 3.35 9.38 -21.61
C VAL A 61 4.70 9.86 -22.15
N VAL A 62 4.86 9.89 -23.47
CA VAL A 62 6.09 10.40 -24.09
C VAL A 62 6.12 11.92 -24.01
N ILE A 63 7.20 12.43 -23.43
CA ILE A 63 7.46 13.85 -23.21
C ILE A 63 8.26 14.43 -24.38
N TYR A 64 9.19 13.64 -24.92
CA TYR A 64 10.05 14.03 -26.05
C TYR A 64 10.21 12.84 -27.01
N PRO A 65 10.21 13.04 -28.34
CA PRO A 65 10.09 14.30 -29.05
C PRO A 65 8.68 14.91 -28.98
N TYR A 66 8.60 16.25 -28.98
CA TYR A 66 7.32 16.95 -28.93
C TYR A 66 6.50 16.67 -30.19
N GLU A 67 5.19 16.45 -30.01
CA GLU A 67 4.21 16.30 -31.10
C GLU A 67 4.54 15.18 -32.11
N TYR A 68 5.21 14.11 -31.68
CA TYR A 68 5.40 12.95 -32.53
C TYR A 68 4.07 12.25 -32.80
N ASP A 69 3.73 12.08 -34.08
CA ASP A 69 2.53 11.38 -34.50
C ASP A 69 2.80 9.88 -34.64
N TYR A 70 2.33 9.10 -33.67
CA TYR A 70 2.48 7.65 -33.64
C TYR A 70 1.61 6.94 -34.69
N SER A 71 0.57 7.59 -35.21
CA SER A 71 -0.35 7.00 -36.21
C SER A 71 0.19 7.06 -37.64
N THR A 72 1.04 8.05 -37.94
CA THR A 72 1.66 8.24 -39.27
C THR A 72 3.18 8.05 -39.28
N GLY A 73 3.77 7.81 -38.11
CA GLY A 73 5.19 7.63 -37.91
C GLY A 73 5.75 6.29 -38.40
N VAL A 74 7.00 6.00 -38.01
CA VAL A 74 7.65 4.74 -38.36
C VAL A 74 6.98 3.59 -37.60
N ALA A 75 6.54 2.57 -38.35
CA ALA A 75 5.93 1.38 -37.78
C ALA A 75 6.88 0.67 -36.79
N GLY A 76 6.31 0.12 -35.71
CA GLY A 76 7.05 -0.57 -34.65
C GLY A 76 7.61 0.34 -33.56
N ILE A 77 7.64 1.67 -33.75
CA ILE A 77 8.07 2.60 -32.68
C ILE A 77 7.06 2.59 -31.53
N ALA A 78 5.76 2.70 -31.84
CA ALA A 78 4.70 2.62 -30.82
C ALA A 78 4.69 1.26 -30.11
N GLU A 79 4.93 0.17 -30.84
CA GLU A 79 5.04 -1.18 -30.28
C GLU A 79 6.18 -1.26 -29.25
N ILE A 80 7.40 -0.88 -29.63
CA ILE A 80 8.57 -0.92 -28.75
C ILE A 80 8.39 0.01 -27.54
N LEU A 81 7.95 1.26 -27.77
CA LEU A 81 7.76 2.22 -26.69
C LEU A 81 6.67 1.77 -25.71
N SER A 82 5.53 1.31 -26.21
CA SER A 82 4.44 0.85 -25.35
C SER A 82 4.85 -0.35 -24.49
N ASP A 83 5.62 -1.28 -25.03
CA ASP A 83 6.11 -2.45 -24.30
C ASP A 83 7.04 -2.04 -23.14
N VAL A 84 7.99 -1.14 -23.42
CA VAL A 84 8.91 -0.61 -22.42
C VAL A 84 8.17 0.25 -21.39
N ILE A 85 7.20 1.07 -21.82
CA ILE A 85 6.37 1.90 -20.93
C ILE A 85 5.59 0.98 -19.97
N LEU A 86 4.96 -0.08 -20.47
CA LEU A 86 4.22 -1.02 -19.63
C LEU A 86 5.13 -1.75 -18.65
N GLU A 87 6.34 -2.09 -19.06
CA GLU A 87 7.35 -2.71 -18.21
C GLU A 87 7.79 -1.81 -17.06
N VAL A 88 8.24 -0.59 -17.34
CA VAL A 88 8.67 0.34 -16.28
C VAL A 88 7.52 0.78 -15.39
N SER A 89 6.28 0.73 -15.89
CA SER A 89 5.09 1.06 -15.12
C SER A 89 4.60 -0.11 -14.24
N GLY A 90 5.21 -1.30 -14.35
CA GLY A 90 4.79 -2.50 -13.62
C GLY A 90 3.42 -3.03 -14.06
N LEU A 91 3.03 -2.74 -15.31
CA LEU A 91 1.70 -3.05 -15.87
C LEU A 91 1.70 -4.29 -16.77
N HIS A 92 2.85 -4.95 -16.97
CA HIS A 92 2.88 -6.27 -17.62
C HIS A 92 2.17 -7.33 -16.79
N LEU A 93 1.79 -8.40 -17.47
CA LEU A 93 1.11 -9.53 -16.84
C LEU A 93 1.97 -10.10 -15.71
N ASN A 94 1.38 -10.26 -14.52
CA ASN A 94 2.00 -10.73 -13.28
C ASN A 94 3.02 -9.80 -12.61
N GLN A 95 3.57 -8.78 -13.29
CA GLN A 95 4.52 -7.85 -12.65
C GLN A 95 3.92 -7.13 -11.44
N ALA A 96 2.68 -6.64 -11.55
CA ALA A 96 2.01 -5.99 -10.42
C ALA A 96 1.90 -6.90 -9.18
N LYS A 97 1.76 -8.21 -9.40
CA LYS A 97 1.70 -9.18 -8.30
C LYS A 97 3.10 -9.43 -7.72
N GLU A 98 4.09 -9.62 -8.58
CA GLU A 98 5.48 -9.83 -8.17
C GLU A 98 6.01 -8.62 -7.39
N LEU A 99 5.74 -7.41 -7.87
CA LEU A 99 6.07 -6.15 -7.19
C LEU A 99 5.37 -6.03 -5.84
N LEU A 100 4.09 -6.41 -5.76
CA LEU A 100 3.36 -6.41 -4.49
C LEU A 100 3.94 -7.43 -3.51
N ASP A 101 4.31 -8.62 -3.98
CA ASP A 101 4.91 -9.66 -3.16
C ASP A 101 6.31 -9.24 -2.66
N GLU A 102 7.11 -8.55 -3.48
CA GLU A 102 8.37 -7.92 -3.06
C GLU A 102 8.16 -6.91 -1.93
N TYR A 103 7.25 -5.94 -2.09
CA TYR A 103 6.97 -4.96 -1.02
C TYR A 103 6.37 -5.62 0.25
N ARG A 104 5.66 -6.74 0.11
CA ARG A 104 5.20 -7.52 1.27
C ARG A 104 6.36 -8.20 2.00
N GLU A 105 7.34 -8.70 1.27
CA GLU A 105 8.56 -9.26 1.86
C GLU A 105 9.36 -8.17 2.58
N GLU A 106 9.47 -6.96 2.01
CA GLU A 106 10.09 -5.82 2.70
C GLU A 106 9.38 -5.50 4.01
N MET A 107 8.05 -5.54 4.02
CA MET A 107 7.25 -5.32 5.23
C MET A 107 7.50 -6.36 6.34
N LEU A 108 8.25 -7.45 6.11
CA LEU A 108 8.72 -8.33 7.19
C LEU A 108 9.83 -7.68 8.03
N ASN A 109 10.56 -6.72 7.47
CA ASN A 109 11.54 -5.93 8.21
C ASN A 109 10.82 -4.86 9.05
N TYR A 110 11.16 -4.82 10.33
CA TYR A 110 10.57 -3.91 11.30
C TYR A 110 10.75 -2.43 10.91
N ASP A 111 11.88 -2.08 10.28
CA ASP A 111 12.18 -0.69 9.92
C ASP A 111 11.13 -0.11 8.96
N TYR A 112 10.65 -0.90 7.99
CA TYR A 112 9.58 -0.47 7.07
C TYR A 112 8.19 -0.40 7.73
N GLN A 113 8.00 -1.07 8.87
CA GLN A 113 6.75 -1.02 9.63
C GLN A 113 6.65 0.22 10.52
N VAL A 114 7.78 0.85 10.87
CA VAL A 114 7.84 1.98 11.82
C VAL A 114 6.91 3.12 11.38
N ASP A 115 6.94 3.47 10.09
CA ASP A 115 6.14 4.58 9.58
C ASP A 115 4.64 4.28 9.65
N CYS A 116 4.24 3.04 9.34
CA CYS A 116 2.87 2.56 9.49
C CYS A 116 2.41 2.58 10.95
N MET A 117 3.25 2.14 11.90
CA MET A 117 2.94 2.17 13.32
C MET A 117 2.74 3.60 13.84
N ILE A 118 3.63 4.52 13.44
CA ILE A 118 3.53 5.92 13.81
C ILE A 118 2.28 6.54 13.19
N HIS A 119 2.01 6.31 11.91
CA HIS A 119 0.84 6.84 11.22
C HIS A 119 -0.46 6.36 11.87
N GLU A 120 -0.54 5.07 12.24
CA GLU A 120 -1.70 4.50 12.92
C GLU A 120 -1.96 5.14 14.30
N ALA A 121 -0.90 5.52 15.02
CA ALA A 121 -1.02 6.24 16.30
C ALA A 121 -1.22 7.76 16.13
N PHE A 122 -0.73 8.34 15.03
CA PHE A 122 -0.77 9.76 14.70
C PHE A 122 -1.22 9.99 13.25
N PRO A 123 -2.53 9.86 12.96
CA PRO A 123 -3.05 9.97 11.59
C PRO A 123 -2.89 11.36 10.96
N GLU A 124 -2.54 12.37 11.76
CA GLU A 124 -2.28 13.74 11.33
C GLU A 124 -1.01 13.89 10.48
N TYR A 125 -0.07 12.93 10.56
CA TYR A 125 1.14 12.92 9.74
C TYR A 125 1.02 11.86 8.66
N PRO A 126 1.11 12.21 7.37
CA PRO A 126 1.12 11.22 6.30
C PRO A 126 2.43 10.43 6.31
N ILE A 127 2.40 9.20 5.80
CA ILE A 127 3.52 8.24 5.84
C ILE A 127 4.77 8.83 5.19
N GLU A 128 4.62 9.53 4.07
CA GLU A 128 5.72 10.16 3.33
C GLU A 128 6.42 11.24 4.16
N THR A 129 5.66 11.95 5.00
CA THR A 129 6.23 12.94 5.92
C THR A 129 7.00 12.27 7.05
N ILE A 130 6.54 11.11 7.54
CA ILE A 130 7.21 10.36 8.60
C ILE A 130 8.52 9.76 8.09
N ALA A 131 8.51 9.17 6.89
CA ALA A 131 9.70 8.61 6.24
C ALA A 131 10.84 9.64 6.06
N ALA A 132 10.50 10.91 5.85
CA ALA A 132 11.46 12.00 5.73
C ALA A 132 12.02 12.51 7.09
N TRP A 133 11.57 11.98 8.22
CA TRP A 133 12.00 12.47 9.52
C TRP A 133 13.43 12.04 9.87
N PRO A 134 14.16 12.88 10.63
CA PRO A 134 15.42 12.45 11.21
C PRO A 134 15.18 11.35 12.25
N VAL A 135 16.08 10.37 12.30
CA VAL A 135 16.00 9.17 13.18
C VAL A 135 15.58 9.50 14.61
N ARG A 136 16.13 10.58 15.21
CA ARG A 136 15.78 10.98 16.59
C ARG A 136 14.30 11.30 16.76
N LYS A 137 13.70 11.96 15.77
CA LYS A 137 12.27 12.29 15.77
C LYS A 137 11.45 11.03 15.54
N THR A 138 11.82 10.19 14.58
CA THR A 138 11.16 8.90 14.31
C THR A 138 11.11 8.04 15.58
N MET A 139 12.24 7.85 16.26
CA MET A 139 12.31 7.07 17.51
C MET A 139 11.45 7.65 18.65
N TYR A 140 11.39 8.99 18.76
CA TYR A 140 10.55 9.68 19.74
C TYR A 140 9.04 9.45 19.49
N TYR A 141 8.62 9.43 18.23
CA TYR A 141 7.23 9.17 17.86
C TYR A 141 6.91 7.67 17.93
N LEU A 142 7.83 6.81 17.51
CA LEU A 142 7.69 5.36 17.61
C LEU A 142 7.46 4.92 19.06
N SER A 143 8.27 5.40 20.03
CA SER A 143 8.08 5.05 21.44
C SER A 143 6.70 5.43 22.00
N ARG A 144 6.09 6.48 21.44
CA ARG A 144 4.72 6.90 21.81
C ARG A 144 3.68 6.09 21.07
N ALA A 145 3.91 5.81 19.79
CA ALA A 145 3.02 4.98 18.98
C ALA A 145 2.89 3.60 19.61
N GLU A 146 4.00 2.97 20.01
CA GLU A 146 3.99 1.72 20.77
C GLU A 146 3.12 1.81 22.02
N TRP A 147 3.32 2.86 22.84
CA TRP A 147 2.52 3.05 24.04
C TRP A 147 1.03 3.26 23.73
N ILE A 148 0.69 4.08 22.74
CA ILE A 148 -0.68 4.37 22.32
C ILE A 148 -1.38 3.12 21.80
N LEU A 149 -0.72 2.37 20.91
CA LEU A 149 -1.28 1.17 20.31
C LEU A 149 -1.49 0.08 21.36
N GLN A 150 -0.56 -0.07 22.32
CA GLN A 150 -0.67 -1.04 23.40
C GLN A 150 -1.71 -0.65 24.47
N ASN A 151 -1.79 0.62 24.85
CA ASN A 151 -2.53 1.05 26.05
C ASN A 151 -3.85 1.76 25.74
N LEU A 152 -3.99 2.40 24.57
CA LEU A 152 -5.17 3.18 24.21
C LEU A 152 -6.06 2.45 23.19
N LYS A 153 -5.49 1.72 22.22
CA LYS A 153 -6.29 0.98 21.23
C LYS A 153 -6.74 -0.42 21.70
N GLY A 154 -6.49 -0.77 22.97
CA GLY A 154 -6.88 -2.05 23.58
C GLY A 154 -7.66 -1.99 24.91
N VAL A 155 -7.99 -0.82 25.48
CA VAL A 155 -8.74 -0.71 26.76
C VAL A 155 -9.60 0.56 26.82
N ILE A 156 -10.84 0.41 27.33
CA ILE A 156 -11.75 1.51 27.70
C ILE A 156 -11.11 2.29 28.87
N LEU A 157 -10.74 3.55 28.63
CA LEU A 157 -10.28 4.45 29.68
C LEU A 157 -11.47 4.96 30.52
N GLU A 158 -11.60 4.48 31.75
CA GLU A 158 -12.21 5.31 32.80
C GLU A 158 -11.18 6.36 33.25
N SER A 159 -11.58 7.62 33.18
CA SER A 159 -10.71 8.71 33.60
C SER A 159 -10.42 8.62 35.10
N VAL A 160 -9.22 9.05 35.53
CA VAL A 160 -8.83 9.10 36.96
C VAL A 160 -9.84 9.88 37.82
N ASN A 161 -10.61 10.80 37.20
CA ASN A 161 -11.70 11.51 37.87
C ASN A 161 -12.90 10.60 38.23
N GLU A 162 -13.21 9.57 37.44
CA GLU A 162 -14.29 8.62 37.72
C GLU A 162 -13.90 7.60 38.80
N THR A 163 -12.62 7.21 38.86
CA THR A 163 -12.09 6.31 39.90
C THR A 163 -12.14 6.99 41.28
N ILE A 164 -11.74 8.26 41.36
CA ILE A 164 -11.79 9.06 42.59
C ILE A 164 -13.26 9.31 43.01
N ALA A 165 -14.16 9.55 42.07
CA ALA A 165 -15.59 9.72 42.35
C ALA A 165 -16.25 8.43 42.90
N ARG A 166 -15.88 7.26 42.37
CA ARG A 166 -16.38 5.96 42.87
C ARG A 166 -15.83 5.59 44.25
N GLU A 167 -14.57 5.89 44.52
CA GLU A 167 -13.96 5.63 45.83
C GLU A 167 -14.52 6.56 46.92
N MET A 168 -14.78 7.83 46.60
CA MET A 168 -15.44 8.77 47.51
C MET A 168 -16.90 8.39 47.80
N GLN A 169 -17.63 7.79 46.85
CA GLN A 169 -19.00 7.31 47.07
C GLN A 169 -19.06 6.03 47.93
N ARG A 170 -18.04 5.16 47.86
CA ARG A 170 -17.99 3.93 48.67
C ARG A 170 -17.70 4.17 50.15
N HIS A 171 -17.10 5.30 50.52
CA HIS A 171 -16.76 5.59 51.92
C HIS A 171 -17.88 6.26 52.73
N ASN A 172 -19.06 6.50 52.14
CA ASN A 172 -20.13 7.26 52.78
C ASN A 172 -21.51 6.59 52.79
N GLN A 173 -21.61 5.28 52.56
CA GLN A 173 -22.88 4.56 52.79
C GLN A 173 -22.84 3.74 54.08
N PRO A 174 -23.78 3.96 55.02
CA PRO A 174 -24.00 3.03 56.12
C PRO A 174 -24.55 1.70 55.56
N ILE A 175 -24.10 0.59 56.13
CA ILE A 175 -24.55 -0.76 55.79
C ILE A 175 -25.99 -0.92 56.30
N ASP A 176 -26.96 -1.05 55.40
CA ASP A 176 -28.33 -1.47 55.75
C ASP A 176 -28.43 -3.00 55.68
N GLU A 177 -28.58 -3.64 56.85
CA GLU A 177 -28.67 -5.10 57.03
C GLU A 177 -29.96 -5.73 56.47
N GLU A 178 -30.93 -4.94 56.01
CA GLU A 178 -32.23 -5.46 55.53
C GLU A 178 -32.21 -5.99 54.09
N MET A 179 -31.21 -5.64 53.26
CA MET A 179 -31.16 -6.11 51.86
C MET A 179 -30.55 -7.51 51.69
N LEU A 180 -29.74 -7.98 52.64
CA LEU A 180 -29.05 -9.28 52.54
C LEU A 180 -30.01 -10.48 52.69
N GLN A 181 -31.15 -10.30 53.37
CA GLN A 181 -32.13 -11.37 53.56
C GLN A 181 -33.06 -11.59 52.36
N GLN A 182 -33.19 -10.61 51.45
CA GLN A 182 -34.04 -10.75 50.26
C GLN A 182 -33.33 -11.43 49.07
N GLU A 183 -32.00 -11.37 49.00
CA GLU A 183 -31.22 -12.01 47.92
C GLU A 183 -31.04 -13.52 48.10
N ILE A 184 -30.98 -14.02 49.34
CA ILE A 184 -30.90 -15.46 49.62
C ILE A 184 -32.18 -16.17 49.14
N HIS A 185 -33.35 -15.53 49.23
CA HIS A 185 -34.63 -16.13 48.84
C HIS A 185 -34.88 -16.15 47.31
N LYS A 186 -34.18 -15.31 46.52
CA LYS A 186 -34.28 -15.32 45.05
C LYS A 186 -33.37 -16.34 44.39
N GLN A 187 -32.23 -16.70 45.00
CA GLN A 187 -31.28 -17.64 44.41
C GLN A 187 -31.76 -19.11 44.47
N GLU A 188 -32.60 -19.50 45.43
CA GLU A 188 -33.14 -20.87 45.50
C GLU A 188 -34.21 -21.19 44.44
N GLN A 189 -34.87 -20.17 43.85
CA GLN A 189 -35.93 -20.38 42.85
C GLN A 189 -35.41 -20.51 41.41
N VAL A 190 -34.21 -20.02 41.09
CA VAL A 190 -33.66 -20.05 39.73
C VAL A 190 -32.98 -21.40 39.41
N ILE A 191 -32.51 -22.14 40.42
CA ILE A 191 -31.78 -23.40 40.24
C ILE A 191 -32.68 -24.55 39.71
N PHE A 192 -34.01 -24.45 39.83
CA PHE A 192 -34.92 -25.54 39.42
C PHE A 192 -35.40 -25.48 37.95
N GLN A 193 -35.09 -24.44 37.17
CA GLN A 193 -35.62 -24.26 35.80
C GLN A 193 -34.64 -24.52 34.64
N GLN A 194 -33.34 -24.73 34.88
CA GLN A 194 -32.34 -24.87 33.81
C GLN A 194 -31.96 -26.33 33.42
N LYS A 195 -32.73 -27.35 33.84
CA LYS A 195 -32.44 -28.74 33.47
C LYS A 195 -33.18 -29.30 32.26
N ASN A 196 -33.97 -28.50 31.54
CA ASN A 196 -34.64 -28.91 30.30
C ASN A 196 -34.46 -27.84 29.22
N ASN A 197 -33.51 -28.05 28.30
CA ASN A 197 -33.60 -27.75 26.86
C ASN A 197 -32.19 -27.73 26.25
N GLN A 198 -31.75 -28.90 25.78
CA GLN A 198 -30.78 -29.04 24.70
C GLN A 198 -31.55 -29.65 23.52
N ASN A 199 -31.59 -28.95 22.37
CA ASN A 199 -31.43 -29.53 21.03
C ASN A 199 -31.68 -28.47 19.92
N ASP A 200 -30.87 -28.64 18.87
CA ASP A 200 -31.01 -28.19 17.47
C ASP A 200 -30.47 -26.81 17.07
N GLU A 201 -29.23 -26.82 16.52
CA GLU A 201 -28.72 -25.81 15.58
C GLU A 201 -28.83 -26.34 14.14
N LYS A 202 -29.41 -25.52 13.26
CA LYS A 202 -29.45 -25.71 11.81
C LYS A 202 -28.92 -24.45 11.13
N ILE A 203 -27.93 -24.66 10.26
CA ILE A 203 -27.16 -23.68 9.49
C ILE A 203 -28.05 -22.91 8.49
N LEU A 204 -27.86 -21.59 8.41
CA LEU A 204 -28.28 -20.74 7.30
C LEU A 204 -27.09 -19.87 6.85
N PHE A 205 -26.86 -19.86 5.55
CA PHE A 205 -25.87 -19.06 4.83
C PHE A 205 -26.37 -17.62 4.68
N GLU A 206 -25.50 -16.64 4.93
CA GLU A 206 -25.61 -15.28 4.41
C GLU A 206 -24.34 -14.93 3.63
N ASP A 207 -24.55 -14.32 2.47
CA ASP A 207 -23.55 -13.82 1.52
C ASP A 207 -22.63 -12.79 2.17
N ASP A 208 -21.33 -13.08 2.17
CA ASP A 208 -20.30 -12.12 2.57
C ASP A 208 -19.65 -11.53 1.30
N MET A 209 -20.15 -10.37 0.87
CA MET A 209 -19.55 -9.53 -0.19
C MET A 209 -18.28 -8.82 0.32
N SER A 210 -17.33 -9.59 0.85
CA SER A 210 -16.04 -9.10 1.32
C SER A 210 -14.88 -10.10 1.17
N SER A 211 -15.14 -11.32 0.66
CA SER A 211 -14.08 -12.31 0.55
C SER A 211 -13.17 -12.06 -0.66
N GLU A 212 -11.87 -12.19 -0.39
CA GLU A 212 -10.72 -12.13 -1.30
C GLU A 212 -10.92 -12.95 -2.60
N GLU A 213 -11.67 -14.06 -2.51
CA GLU A 213 -12.04 -14.91 -3.65
C GLU A 213 -12.96 -14.23 -4.67
N GLY A 214 -13.84 -13.33 -4.24
CA GLY A 214 -14.71 -12.57 -5.14
C GLY A 214 -13.94 -11.59 -6.02
N VAL A 215 -12.87 -10.99 -5.48
CA VAL A 215 -11.99 -10.05 -6.19
C VAL A 215 -11.07 -10.79 -7.17
N LEU A 216 -10.54 -11.95 -6.76
CA LEU A 216 -9.72 -12.84 -7.59
C LEU A 216 -10.48 -13.40 -8.80
N ALA A 217 -11.77 -13.72 -8.65
CA ALA A 217 -12.60 -14.24 -9.74
C ALA A 217 -12.86 -13.20 -10.84
N MET A 218 -12.86 -11.91 -10.53
CA MET A 218 -13.00 -10.83 -11.53
C MET A 218 -11.74 -10.63 -12.37
N LEU A 219 -10.55 -10.77 -11.78
CA LEU A 219 -9.27 -10.55 -12.47
C LEU A 219 -8.92 -11.70 -13.43
N ALA A 220 -9.35 -12.93 -13.12
CA ALA A 220 -9.05 -14.11 -13.93
C ALA A 220 -9.81 -14.16 -15.28
N GLN A 221 -10.90 -13.40 -15.45
CA GLN A 221 -11.71 -13.44 -16.68
C GLN A 221 -11.20 -12.50 -17.79
N SER A 222 -10.22 -11.64 -17.51
CA SER A 222 -9.82 -10.54 -18.42
C SER A 222 -8.58 -10.85 -19.28
N GLY A 223 -7.93 -12.00 -19.13
CA GLY A 223 -6.61 -12.26 -19.73
C GLY A 223 -6.67 -13.08 -21.03
N THR A 224 -6.70 -12.40 -22.19
CA THR A 224 -6.41 -13.00 -23.50
C THR A 224 -4.93 -13.38 -23.57
N LYS A 225 -4.62 -14.64 -23.91
CA LYS A 225 -3.24 -15.16 -23.94
C LYS A 225 -2.46 -14.65 -25.17
N VAL A 226 -1.32 -14.00 -24.94
CA VAL A 226 -0.27 -13.80 -25.96
C VAL A 226 1.07 -14.26 -25.39
N THR A 227 1.84 -14.98 -26.22
CA THR A 227 3.13 -15.61 -25.90
C THR A 227 4.28 -14.62 -25.94
N THR A 228 5.10 -14.58 -24.89
CA THR A 228 6.35 -13.80 -24.82
C THR A 228 7.56 -14.62 -25.31
N PRO A 229 8.52 -14.02 -26.04
CA PRO A 229 9.89 -14.50 -26.12
C PRO A 229 10.74 -13.82 -25.04
N THR A 230 11.58 -14.62 -24.38
CA THR A 230 12.51 -14.23 -23.32
C THR A 230 13.69 -13.42 -23.87
N THR A 231 13.94 -12.25 -23.29
CA THR A 231 15.24 -11.56 -23.40
C THR A 231 15.68 -11.16 -22.00
N ASP A 232 16.75 -11.78 -21.52
CA ASP A 232 17.39 -11.47 -20.23
C ASP A 232 18.03 -10.08 -20.29
N PHE A 233 17.61 -9.17 -19.42
CA PHE A 233 18.37 -7.96 -19.07
C PHE A 233 18.59 -7.95 -17.55
N GLU A 234 19.79 -8.35 -17.16
CA GLU A 234 20.32 -8.16 -15.81
C GLU A 234 20.53 -6.65 -15.53
N GLU A 235 20.11 -6.26 -14.33
CA GLU A 235 20.64 -5.15 -13.52
C GLU A 235 20.56 -3.71 -14.06
N LEU A 236 19.45 -3.03 -13.75
CA LEU A 236 19.42 -1.58 -13.54
C LEU A 236 18.59 -1.26 -12.28
N HIS A 237 19.23 -1.34 -11.10
CA HIS A 237 18.75 -0.66 -9.89
C HIS A 237 19.51 0.66 -9.73
N PRO A 238 19.01 1.80 -10.25
CA PRO A 238 19.45 3.09 -9.74
C PRO A 238 18.77 3.27 -8.37
N GLU A 239 19.48 3.85 -7.39
CA GLU A 239 18.93 4.32 -6.09
C GLU A 239 19.07 3.41 -4.85
N LEU A 240 20.02 2.47 -4.75
CA LEU A 240 20.34 1.82 -3.46
C LEU A 240 21.86 1.66 -3.16
N GLY A 241 22.68 2.58 -3.67
CA GLY A 241 24.12 2.59 -3.43
C GLY A 241 24.59 3.19 -2.09
N TRP A 242 23.69 3.73 -1.25
CA TRP A 242 24.14 4.55 -0.11
C TRP A 242 24.57 3.75 1.13
N PHE A 243 24.04 2.55 1.39
CA PHE A 243 24.34 1.84 2.65
C PHE A 243 25.16 0.54 2.54
N LYS A 244 25.57 0.11 1.34
CA LYS A 244 26.49 -1.04 1.21
C LYS A 244 27.92 -0.76 1.72
N HIS A 245 28.28 0.50 2.01
CA HIS A 245 29.63 0.88 2.45
C HIS A 245 29.89 0.81 3.96
N GLN A 246 28.94 0.39 4.80
CA GLN A 246 29.18 0.29 6.25
C GLN A 246 29.64 -1.10 6.73
N ASP A 247 29.44 -2.16 5.93
CA ASP A 247 29.81 -3.52 6.29
C ASP A 247 31.23 -3.92 5.82
N GLU A 248 31.87 -3.17 4.93
CA GLU A 248 33.26 -3.44 4.49
C GLU A 248 34.35 -2.81 5.40
N LEU A 249 33.99 -2.01 6.40
CA LEU A 249 34.96 -1.35 7.30
C LEU A 249 35.10 -2.02 8.68
N LYS A 250 34.58 -3.23 8.86
CA LYS A 250 34.85 -4.08 10.03
C LYS A 250 35.68 -5.30 9.64
N GLY A 251 36.94 -5.07 9.27
CA GLY A 251 37.91 -6.15 9.08
C GLY A 251 39.35 -5.66 9.16
N GLU A 252 40.06 -6.15 10.17
CA GLU A 252 41.53 -6.10 10.36
C GLU A 252 42.14 -4.75 10.81
N PHE A 253 42.04 -4.48 12.12
CA PHE A 253 43.18 -3.95 12.86
C PHE A 253 43.68 -5.07 13.79
N ASP A 254 44.84 -5.63 13.43
CA ASP A 254 45.74 -6.38 14.34
C ASP A 254 46.89 -5.43 14.74
#